data_AF-A0A2N2CGU4-F1
#
_entry.id   AF-A0A2N2CGU4-F1
#
_cell.length_a   1.000
_cell.length_b   1.000
_cell.length_c   1.000
_cell.angle_alpha   90.00
_cell.angle_beta   90.00
_cell.angle_gamma   90.00
#
_symmetry.space_group_name_H-M   'P 1'
#
loop_
_entity.id
_entity.type
_entity.pdbx_description
1 polymer ?
#
loop_
_entity_poly.entity_id
_entity_poly.type
_entity_poly.pdbx_seq_one_letter_code
_entity_poly.pdbx_strand_id
1 'polypeptide(L)'
;MKIRLPLFLTSSKGFILIHVLVFYMFFTSVILVIVMQKQMLIHQVYFHELASFRIETEKEIIRKIRNEEINDDFELILLDQRVTFNFKDVIEVRVCSTTCYVMLVDYDRHSDVIISITYE
;
A
#
# COMPACT_ATOMS: atom_id res chain seq x y z
N MET A 1 -23.61 14.99 53.57
CA MET A 1 -24.47 14.31 52.57
C MET A 1 -23.60 13.66 51.49
N LYS A 2 -22.99 12.51 51.78
CA LYS A 2 -22.05 11.78 50.87
C LYS A 2 -22.18 10.25 50.96
N ILE A 3 -23.29 9.73 51.50
CA ILE A 3 -23.46 8.28 51.80
C ILE A 3 -24.30 7.55 50.72
N ARG A 4 -24.94 8.29 49.79
CA ARG A 4 -25.83 7.68 48.78
C ARG A 4 -25.09 6.96 47.64
N LEU A 5 -23.87 7.37 47.32
CA LEU A 5 -23.05 6.76 46.25
C LEU A 5 -22.63 5.31 46.56
N PRO A 6 -22.09 4.98 47.76
CA PRO A 6 -21.74 3.60 48.08
C PRO A 6 -22.96 2.67 48.20
N LEU A 7 -24.13 3.19 48.63
CA LEU A 7 -25.37 2.42 48.73
C LEU A 7 -25.96 2.01 47.37
N PHE A 8 -25.73 2.82 46.32
CA PHE A 8 -26.16 2.51 44.96
C PHE A 8 -25.26 1.43 44.32
N LEU A 9 -23.96 1.44 44.63
CA LEU A 9 -22.99 0.40 44.24
C LEU A 9 -23.30 -0.96 44.87
N THR A 10 -23.85 -0.98 46.09
CA THR A 10 -24.29 -2.22 46.78
C THR A 10 -25.72 -2.65 46.43
N SER A 11 -26.44 -1.87 45.61
CA SER A 11 -27.76 -2.24 45.12
C SER A 11 -27.65 -3.23 43.95
N SER A 12 -28.54 -4.22 43.89
CA SER A 12 -28.63 -5.15 42.75
C SER A 12 -28.72 -4.44 41.40
N LYS A 13 -29.35 -3.27 41.33
CA LYS A 13 -29.46 -2.46 40.10
C LYS A 13 -28.14 -1.81 39.71
N GLY A 14 -27.36 -1.31 40.66
CA GLY A 14 -26.03 -0.72 40.41
C GLY A 14 -25.01 -1.79 40.00
N PHE A 15 -25.05 -2.95 40.63
CA PHE A 15 -24.25 -4.12 40.26
C PHE A 15 -24.55 -4.57 38.82
N ILE A 16 -25.83 -4.73 38.45
CA ILE A 16 -26.24 -5.10 37.09
C ILE A 16 -25.77 -4.05 36.07
N LEU A 17 -25.95 -2.76 36.37
CA LEU A 17 -25.54 -1.68 35.46
C LEU A 17 -24.03 -1.71 35.18
N ILE A 18 -23.21 -1.93 36.21
CA ILE A 18 -21.75 -2.04 36.05
C ILE A 18 -21.39 -3.26 35.19
N HIS A 19 -22.04 -4.41 35.42
CA HIS A 19 -21.76 -5.62 34.62
C HIS A 19 -22.16 -5.42 33.15
N VAL A 20 -23.30 -4.80 32.87
CA VAL A 20 -23.73 -4.49 31.50
C VAL A 20 -22.76 -3.52 30.83
N LEU A 21 -22.29 -2.49 31.55
CA LEU A 21 -21.31 -1.53 31.02
C LEU A 21 -19.96 -2.19 30.75
N VAL A 22 -19.46 -3.01 31.67
CA VAL A 22 -18.19 -3.73 31.51
C VAL A 22 -18.28 -4.72 30.35
N PHE A 23 -19.38 -5.45 30.23
CA PHE A 23 -19.62 -6.35 29.11
C PHE A 23 -19.68 -5.57 27.80
N TYR A 24 -20.42 -4.46 27.74
CA TYR A 24 -20.47 -3.61 26.55
C TYR A 24 -19.10 -3.06 26.14
N MET A 25 -18.31 -2.55 27.10
CA MET A 25 -16.94 -2.07 26.84
C MET A 25 -16.02 -3.19 26.36
N PHE A 26 -16.13 -4.40 26.93
CA PHE A 26 -15.38 -5.55 26.48
C PHE A 26 -15.72 -5.92 25.04
N PHE A 27 -17.00 -6.08 24.70
CA PHE A 27 -17.41 -6.44 23.34
C PHE A 27 -17.04 -5.38 22.31
N THR A 28 -17.22 -4.10 22.63
CA THR A 28 -16.81 -3.01 21.74
C THR A 28 -15.30 -2.98 21.51
N SER A 29 -14.49 -3.23 22.56
CA SER A 29 -13.03 -3.33 22.42
C SER A 29 -12.61 -4.51 21.52
N VAL A 30 -13.25 -5.67 21.65
CA VAL A 30 -12.97 -6.85 20.82
C VAL A 30 -13.33 -6.58 19.35
N ILE A 31 -14.49 -5.98 19.09
CA ILE A 31 -14.91 -5.60 17.74
C ILE A 31 -13.91 -4.61 17.12
N LEU A 32 -13.46 -3.61 17.89
CA LEU A 32 -12.48 -2.64 17.42
C LEU A 32 -11.16 -3.31 17.02
N VAL A 33 -10.66 -4.26 17.84
CA VAL A 33 -9.44 -5.01 17.53
C VAL A 33 -9.58 -5.81 16.23
N ILE A 34 -10.71 -6.49 16.02
CA ILE A 34 -10.97 -7.25 14.79
C ILE A 34 -10.99 -6.33 13.56
N VAL A 35 -11.63 -5.16 13.67
CA VAL A 35 -11.67 -4.18 12.58
C VAL A 35 -10.27 -3.66 12.24
N MET A 36 -9.48 -3.29 13.26
CA MET A 36 -8.10 -2.83 13.09
C MET A 36 -7.23 -3.90 12.43
N GLN A 37 -7.34 -5.16 12.86
CA GLN A 37 -6.62 -6.28 12.25
C GLN A 37 -6.99 -6.49 10.79
N LYS A 38 -8.28 -6.39 10.44
CA LYS A 38 -8.73 -6.48 9.05
C LYS A 38 -8.19 -5.33 8.20
N GLN A 39 -8.22 -4.11 8.70
CA GLN A 39 -7.67 -2.94 7.98
C GLN A 39 -6.17 -3.11 7.73
N MET A 40 -5.42 -3.56 8.74
CA MET A 40 -3.99 -3.83 8.60
C MET A 40 -3.70 -4.90 7.55
N LEU A 41 -4.48 -5.99 7.53
CA LEU A 41 -4.31 -7.08 6.57
C LEU A 41 -4.61 -6.62 5.13
N ILE A 42 -5.69 -5.86 4.93
CA ILE A 42 -6.01 -5.27 3.62
C ILE A 42 -4.88 -4.35 3.14
N HIS A 43 -4.33 -3.55 4.05
CA HIS A 43 -3.23 -2.65 3.73
C HIS A 43 -1.95 -3.40 3.33
N GLN A 44 -1.65 -4.50 4.02
CA GLN A 44 -0.53 -5.38 3.68
C GLN A 44 -0.71 -6.05 2.32
N VAL A 45 -1.91 -6.56 2.01
CA VAL A 45 -2.22 -7.13 0.69
C VAL A 45 -2.05 -6.08 -0.41
N TYR A 46 -2.56 -4.87 -0.19
CA TYR A 46 -2.40 -3.75 -1.13
C TYR A 46 -0.91 -3.42 -1.39
N PHE A 47 -0.08 -3.35 -0.36
CA PHE A 47 1.36 -3.13 -0.54
C PHE A 47 2.06 -4.28 -1.25
N HIS A 48 1.65 -5.52 -0.97
CA HIS A 48 2.21 -6.69 -1.63
C HIS A 48 1.86 -6.71 -3.12
N GLU A 49 0.61 -6.41 -3.48
CA GLU A 49 0.19 -6.26 -4.88
C GLU A 49 0.97 -5.14 -5.58
N LEU A 50 1.13 -3.99 -4.93
CA LEU A 50 1.93 -2.88 -5.45
C LEU A 50 3.40 -3.28 -5.68
N ALA A 51 4.00 -4.01 -4.74
CA ALA A 51 5.38 -4.47 -4.84
C ALA A 51 5.56 -5.52 -5.94
N SER A 52 4.66 -6.51 -6.01
CA SER A 52 4.66 -7.53 -7.07
C SER A 52 4.51 -6.90 -8.45
N PHE A 53 3.62 -5.92 -8.56
CA PHE A 53 3.40 -5.17 -9.79
C PHE A 53 4.64 -4.37 -10.22
N ARG A 54 5.31 -3.71 -9.27
CA ARG A 54 6.55 -2.97 -9.51
C ARG A 54 7.64 -3.88 -10.07
N ILE A 55 7.82 -5.06 -9.47
CA ILE A 55 8.80 -6.07 -9.94
C ILE A 55 8.47 -6.53 -11.35
N GLU A 56 7.20 -6.79 -11.65
CA GLU A 56 6.78 -7.24 -12.99
C GLU A 56 7.02 -6.15 -14.05
N THR A 57 6.71 -4.90 -13.70
CA THR A 57 6.95 -3.74 -14.55
C THR A 57 8.43 -3.53 -14.83
N GLU A 58 9.28 -3.60 -13.79
CA GLU A 58 10.74 -3.54 -13.93
C GLU A 58 11.26 -4.63 -14.86
N LYS A 59 10.86 -5.89 -14.66
CA LYS A 59 11.29 -7.01 -15.52
C LYS A 59 10.93 -6.79 -16.97
N GLU A 60 9.72 -6.32 -17.24
CA GLU A 60 9.24 -6.10 -18.61
C GLU A 60 9.96 -4.93 -19.28
N ILE A 61 10.27 -3.87 -18.53
CA ILE A 61 11.07 -2.73 -18.96
C ILE A 61 12.48 -3.18 -19.35
N ILE A 62 13.15 -3.93 -18.47
CA ILE A 62 14.49 -4.47 -18.73
C ILE A 62 14.46 -5.39 -19.95
N ARG A 63 13.44 -6.23 -20.07
CA ARG A 63 13.26 -7.13 -21.21
C ARG A 63 13.11 -6.36 -22.52
N LYS A 64 12.34 -5.27 -22.52
CA LYS A 64 12.16 -4.41 -23.71
C LYS A 64 13.43 -3.67 -24.09
N ILE A 65 14.09 -3.02 -23.12
CA ILE A 65 15.36 -2.32 -23.36
C ILE A 65 16.42 -3.26 -23.95
N ARG A 66 16.49 -4.51 -23.47
CA ARG A 66 17.45 -5.50 -23.97
C ARG A 66 17.11 -6.08 -25.35
N ASN A 67 15.83 -6.31 -25.63
CA ASN A 67 15.41 -7.08 -26.81
C ASN A 67 15.13 -6.21 -28.04
N GLU A 68 14.77 -4.96 -27.85
CA GLU A 68 14.48 -4.04 -28.93
C GLU A 68 15.59 -2.97 -28.94
N GLU A 69 16.23 -2.73 -30.09
CA GLU A 69 17.07 -1.53 -30.31
C GLU A 69 16.13 -0.31 -30.36
N ILE A 70 15.48 -0.01 -29.23
CA ILE A 70 14.52 1.07 -29.14
C ILE A 70 15.31 2.38 -29.09
N ASN A 71 15.17 3.15 -30.16
CA ASN A 71 15.74 4.50 -30.27
C ASN A 71 14.71 5.60 -30.03
N ASP A 72 13.43 5.25 -29.91
CA ASP A 72 12.33 6.20 -29.92
C ASP A 72 11.42 6.04 -28.71
N ASP A 73 10.87 7.18 -28.28
CA ASP A 73 9.83 7.25 -27.25
C ASP A 73 8.63 6.38 -27.65
N PHE A 74 8.14 5.57 -26.71
CA PHE A 74 6.94 4.77 -26.94
C PHE A 74 6.07 4.67 -25.71
N GLU A 75 4.83 4.29 -25.94
CA GLU A 75 3.84 4.10 -24.90
C GLU A 75 3.24 2.72 -25.01
N LEU A 76 3.00 2.09 -23.86
CA LEU A 76 2.30 0.82 -23.79
C LEU A 76 1.32 0.81 -22.63
N ILE A 77 0.39 -0.13 -22.69
CA ILE A 77 -0.52 -0.41 -21.59
C ILE A 77 -0.04 -1.72 -20.96
N LEU A 78 0.37 -1.66 -19.70
CA LEU A 78 0.72 -2.84 -18.90
C LEU A 78 -0.24 -2.93 -17.73
N LEU A 79 -0.99 -4.04 -17.64
CA LEU A 79 -1.91 -4.34 -16.52
C LEU A 79 -2.82 -3.13 -16.18
N ASP A 80 -3.52 -2.60 -17.19
CA ASP A 80 -4.42 -1.44 -17.11
C ASP A 80 -3.77 -0.11 -16.71
N GLN A 81 -2.44 -0.02 -16.71
CA GLN A 81 -1.70 1.22 -16.46
C GLN A 81 -1.00 1.70 -17.72
N ARG A 82 -0.99 3.02 -17.89
CA ARG A 82 -0.29 3.67 -18.99
C ARG A 82 1.18 3.80 -18.61
N VAL A 83 2.05 3.18 -19.41
CA VAL A 83 3.50 3.23 -19.23
C VAL A 83 4.09 3.97 -20.42
N THR A 84 4.67 5.13 -20.15
CA THR A 84 5.34 5.94 -21.18
C THR A 84 6.84 5.86 -20.97
N PHE A 85 7.57 5.60 -22.05
CA PHE A 85 9.02 5.54 -22.08
C PHE A 85 9.54 6.76 -22.83
N ASN A 86 10.45 7.51 -22.22
CA ASN A 86 11.18 8.59 -22.86
C ASN A 86 12.67 8.23 -22.92
N PHE A 87 13.20 8.06 -24.13
CA PHE A 87 14.59 7.66 -24.37
C PHE A 87 15.45 8.92 -24.55
N LYS A 88 16.04 9.37 -23.43
CA LYS A 88 17.12 10.38 -23.40
C LYS A 88 18.40 9.71 -22.89
N ASP A 89 19.35 10.49 -22.38
CA ASP A 89 20.51 9.95 -21.66
C ASP A 89 20.11 9.06 -20.45
N VAL A 90 18.91 9.29 -19.91
CA VAL A 90 18.26 8.46 -18.89
C VAL A 90 16.87 8.07 -19.41
N ILE A 91 16.50 6.80 -19.26
CA ILE A 91 15.18 6.31 -19.67
C ILE A 91 14.17 6.68 -18.58
N GLU A 92 13.30 7.63 -18.87
CA GLU A 92 12.18 7.98 -17.97
C GLU A 92 11.00 7.06 -18.27
N VAL A 93 10.58 6.28 -17.26
CA VAL A 93 9.39 5.45 -17.33
C VAL A 93 8.35 6.00 -16.37
N ARG A 94 7.26 6.52 -16.93
CA ARG A 94 6.12 7.00 -16.15
C ARG A 94 5.03 5.95 -16.13
N VAL A 95 4.65 5.52 -14.94
CA VAL A 95 3.59 4.52 -14.74
C VAL A 95 2.43 5.18 -13.99
N CYS A 96 1.26 5.24 -14.61
CA CYS A 96 0.09 5.91 -14.06
C CYS A 96 -1.12 4.96 -13.94
N SER A 97 -1.66 4.85 -12.72
CA SER A 97 -3.05 4.44 -12.46
C SER A 97 -3.81 5.51 -11.68
N THR A 98 -4.01 5.34 -10.37
CA THR A 98 -4.59 6.34 -9.45
C THR A 98 -3.55 7.30 -8.90
N THR A 99 -2.31 6.82 -8.74
CA THR A 99 -1.11 7.61 -8.45
C THR A 99 -0.08 7.33 -9.52
N CYS A 100 0.58 8.38 -10.02
CA CYS A 100 1.68 8.25 -10.97
C CYS A 100 3.00 8.17 -10.20
N TYR A 101 3.85 7.21 -10.58
CA TYR A 101 5.24 7.18 -10.13
C TYR A 101 6.16 7.24 -11.35
N VAL A 102 7.33 7.86 -11.15
CA VAL A 102 8.35 8.00 -12.20
C VAL A 102 9.52 7.11 -11.83
N MET A 103 9.87 6.21 -12.73
CA MET A 103 11.05 5.38 -12.62
C MET A 103 12.09 5.87 -13.63
N LEU A 104 13.28 6.19 -13.15
CA LEU A 104 14.41 6.62 -13.96
C LEU A 104 15.39 5.45 -14.07
N VAL A 105 15.63 4.99 -15.29
CA VAL A 105 16.56 3.90 -15.58
C VAL A 105 17.77 4.47 -16.29
N ASP A 106 18.91 4.42 -15.63
CA ASP A 106 20.20 4.78 -16.21
C ASP A 106 20.77 3.53 -16.89
N TYR A 107 20.94 3.60 -18.20
CA TYR A 107 21.33 2.47 -19.03
C TYR A 107 22.53 2.86 -19.91
N ASP A 108 23.64 2.15 -19.72
CA ASP A 108 24.82 2.30 -20.55
C ASP A 108 24.64 1.51 -21.84
N ARG A 109 24.38 2.27 -22.91
CA ARG A 109 24.21 1.75 -24.26
C ARG A 109 25.48 1.12 -24.85
N HIS A 110 26.66 1.56 -24.44
CA HIS A 110 27.92 1.03 -24.96
C HIS A 110 28.25 -0.32 -24.34
N SER A 111 27.92 -0.48 -23.07
CA SER A 111 28.17 -1.69 -22.30
C SER A 111 26.99 -2.67 -22.31
N ASP A 112 25.81 -2.24 -22.79
CA ASP A 112 24.52 -2.96 -22.66
C ASP A 112 24.22 -3.34 -21.21
N VAL A 113 24.43 -2.39 -20.28
CA VAL A 113 24.29 -2.61 -18.83
C VAL A 113 23.42 -1.52 -18.21
N ILE A 114 22.50 -1.93 -17.33
CA ILE A 114 21.75 -1.00 -16.47
C ILE A 114 22.66 -0.55 -15.34
N ILE A 115 22.94 0.76 -15.28
CA ILE A 115 23.79 1.38 -14.26
C ILE A 115 23.01 1.55 -12.96
N SER A 116 21.80 2.09 -13.03
CA SER A 116 20.96 2.33 -11.85
C SER A 116 19.48 2.44 -12.18
N ILE A 117 18.64 2.19 -11.17
CA ILE A 117 17.18 2.42 -11.23
C ILE A 117 16.81 3.27 -10.03
N THR A 118 16.25 4.45 -10.29
CA THR A 118 15.84 5.42 -9.28
C THR A 118 14.34 5.70 -9.39
N TYR A 119 13.71 6.10 -8.28
CA TYR A 119 12.26 6.32 -8.21
C TYR A 119 11.96 7.69 -7.63
N GLU A 120 11.06 8.41 -8.30
CA GLU A 120 10.51 9.71 -7.89
C GLU A 120 8.99 9.66 -7.72
#